data_AF-A0A0C2FZ97-F1
#
_entry.id   AF-A0A0C2FZ97-F1
#
_cell.length_a   1.000
_cell.length_b   1.000
_cell.length_c   1.000
_cell.angle_alpha   90.00
_cell.angle_beta   90.00
_cell.angle_gamma   90.00
#
_symmetry.space_group_name_H-M   'P 1'
#
loop_
_entity.id
_entity.type
_entity.pdbx_description
1 polymer ?
#
loop_
_entity_poly.entity_id
_entity_poly.type
_entity_poly.pdbx_seq_one_letter_code
_entity_poly.pdbx_strand_id
1 'polypeptide(L)'
;MNILPKKKWHVRTKENIARVRRDEAKAAEEEQRRLDRAITAENERRLEALRAQAAKRDADLEPFAFRASSETTLSTSAGHVNLFQDLEQAERQNFGRGNKEYEEEKRKEQA
;
A
#
# COMPACT_ATOMS: atom_id res chain seq x y z
N MET A 1 -50.67 10.15 41.95
CA MET A 1 -49.97 11.32 41.35
C MET A 1 -48.52 10.95 41.05
N ASN A 2 -48.02 11.17 39.82
CA ASN A 2 -46.63 10.87 39.45
C ASN A 2 -45.71 12.07 39.76
N ILE A 3 -44.78 11.91 40.69
CA ILE A 3 -43.89 12.98 41.18
C ILE A 3 -42.51 12.98 40.50
N LEU A 4 -42.19 11.92 39.75
CA LEU A 4 -40.87 11.71 39.16
C LEU A 4 -40.46 12.85 38.21
N PRO A 5 -41.32 13.34 37.29
CA PRO A 5 -40.93 14.37 36.32
C PRO A 5 -40.56 15.71 36.96
N LYS A 6 -40.97 15.94 38.22
CA LYS A 6 -40.67 17.16 38.98
C LYS A 6 -39.31 17.11 39.68
N LYS A 7 -38.60 15.97 39.63
CA LYS A 7 -37.32 15.78 40.31
C LYS A 7 -36.17 16.02 39.34
N LYS A 8 -35.16 16.78 39.81
CA LYS A 8 -33.96 17.09 39.03
C LYS A 8 -33.14 15.87 38.62
N TRP A 9 -33.23 14.77 39.37
CA TRP A 9 -32.53 13.51 39.07
C TRP A 9 -33.28 12.59 38.09
N HIS A 10 -34.44 13.01 37.58
CA HIS A 10 -35.21 12.19 36.66
C HIS A 10 -34.44 11.93 35.35
N VAL A 11 -34.09 10.68 35.11
CA VAL A 11 -33.17 10.26 34.04
C VAL A 11 -33.64 10.71 32.65
N ARG A 12 -34.96 10.71 32.39
CA ARG A 12 -35.50 11.07 31.05
C ARG A 12 -35.77 12.56 30.84
N THR A 13 -35.35 13.45 31.74
CA THR A 13 -35.44 14.89 31.45
C THR A 13 -34.45 15.23 30.35
N LYS A 14 -34.81 16.18 29.48
CA LYS A 14 -33.95 16.60 28.37
C LYS A 14 -32.56 17.04 28.84
N GLU A 15 -32.50 17.72 29.98
CA GLU A 15 -31.25 18.17 30.61
C GLU A 15 -30.34 17.01 31.02
N ASN A 16 -30.89 15.99 31.69
CA ASN A 16 -30.10 14.84 32.12
C ASN A 16 -29.65 13.97 30.95
N ILE A 17 -30.52 13.78 29.95
CA ILE A 17 -30.15 13.08 28.70
C ILE A 17 -29.01 13.83 28.00
N ALA A 18 -29.07 15.15 27.92
CA ALA A 18 -28.01 15.95 27.31
C ALA A 18 -26.68 15.87 28.09
N ARG A 19 -26.74 15.81 29.42
CA ARG A 19 -25.55 15.60 30.25
C ARG A 19 -24.91 14.23 29.99
N VAL A 20 -25.72 13.17 30.02
CA VAL A 20 -25.24 11.81 29.71
C VAL A 20 -24.60 11.76 28.31
N ARG A 21 -25.26 12.34 27.30
CA ARG A 21 -24.72 12.38 25.94
C ARG A 21 -23.39 13.13 25.86
N ARG A 22 -23.21 14.22 26.62
CA ARG A 22 -21.94 14.96 26.69
C ARG A 22 -20.84 14.12 27.32
N ASP A 23 -21.15 13.44 28.41
CA ASP A 23 -20.20 12.61 29.14
C ASP A 23 -19.79 11.39 28.31
N GLU A 24 -20.74 10.74 27.62
CA GLU A 24 -20.49 9.66 26.66
C GLU A 24 -19.63 10.13 25.48
N ALA A 25 -19.93 11.29 24.90
CA ALA A 25 -19.13 11.86 23.82
C ALA A 25 -17.70 12.17 24.26
N LYS A 26 -17.53 12.73 25.47
CA LYS A 26 -16.20 13.01 26.03
C LYS A 26 -15.42 11.73 26.29
N ALA A 27 -16.06 10.70 26.85
CA ALA A 27 -15.42 9.41 27.08
C ALA A 27 -15.01 8.75 25.75
N ALA A 28 -15.83 8.84 24.72
CA ALA A 28 -15.51 8.34 23.39
C ALA A 28 -14.31 9.08 22.78
N GLU A 29 -14.25 10.41 22.89
CA GLU A 29 -13.12 11.22 22.39
C GLU A 29 -11.81 10.88 23.12
N GLU A 30 -11.84 10.70 24.43
CA GLU A 30 -10.67 10.33 25.23
C GLU A 30 -10.13 8.94 24.84
N GLU A 31 -11.02 7.96 24.61
CA GLU A 31 -10.66 6.63 24.12
C GLU A 31 -10.06 6.68 22.71
N GLN A 32 -10.66 7.42 21.78
CA GLN A 32 -10.10 7.60 20.43
C GLN A 32 -8.69 8.21 20.49
N ARG A 33 -8.51 9.28 21.27
CA ARG A 33 -7.21 9.91 21.44
C ARG A 33 -6.16 8.96 22.02
N ARG A 34 -6.56 8.04 22.90
CA ARG A 34 -5.66 7.01 23.46
C ARG A 34 -5.23 6.01 22.39
N LEU A 35 -6.18 5.55 21.57
CA LEU A 35 -5.91 4.64 20.46
C LEU A 35 -5.01 5.28 19.41
N ASP A 36 -5.29 6.53 19.01
CA ASP A 36 -4.50 7.27 18.02
C ASP A 36 -3.04 7.43 18.47
N ARG A 37 -2.81 7.71 19.76
CA ARG A 37 -1.46 7.78 20.35
C ARG A 37 -0.75 6.43 20.29
N ALA A 38 -1.46 5.34 20.60
CA ALA A 38 -0.89 4.00 20.55
C ALA A 38 -0.51 3.60 19.12
N ILE A 39 -1.39 3.87 18.15
CA ILE A 39 -1.16 3.60 16.73
C ILE A 39 0.03 4.42 16.21
N THR A 40 0.09 5.70 16.57
CA THR A 40 1.20 6.58 16.16
C THR A 40 2.53 6.06 16.70
N ALA A 41 2.59 5.73 18.00
CA ALA A 41 3.80 5.18 18.62
C ALA A 41 4.23 3.84 17.99
N GLU A 42 3.29 2.96 17.66
CA GLU A 42 3.59 1.70 16.97
C GLU A 42 4.14 1.94 15.56
N ASN A 43 3.51 2.85 14.80
CA ASN A 43 3.95 3.23 13.46
C ASN A 43 5.36 3.82 13.48
N GLU A 44 5.65 4.73 14.41
CA GLU A 44 6.99 5.31 14.60
C GLU A 44 8.01 4.21 14.90
N ARG A 45 7.74 3.32 15.86
CA ARG A 45 8.61 2.18 16.20
C ARG A 45 8.89 1.29 14.99
N ARG A 46 7.85 0.96 14.22
CA ARG A 46 7.97 0.10 13.03
C ARG A 46 8.82 0.78 11.96
N LEU A 47 8.60 2.07 11.74
CA LEU A 47 9.31 2.85 10.74
C LEU A 47 10.79 3.02 11.12
N GLU A 48 11.09 3.27 12.39
CA GLU A 48 12.47 3.27 12.91
C GLU A 48 13.16 1.92 12.71
N ALA A 49 12.48 0.81 13.00
CA ALA A 49 13.02 -0.52 12.79
C ALA A 49 13.34 -0.78 11.31
N LEU A 50 12.44 -0.37 10.39
CA LEU A 50 12.68 -0.48 8.95
C LEU A 50 13.85 0.39 8.49
N ARG A 51 13.95 1.63 8.98
CA ARG A 51 15.10 2.51 8.69
C ARG A 51 16.42 1.90 9.17
N ALA A 52 16.43 1.34 10.38
CA ALA A 52 17.62 0.70 10.93
C ALA A 52 18.01 -0.56 10.12
N GLN A 53 17.03 -1.34 9.65
CA GLN A 53 17.30 -2.48 8.76
C GLN A 53 17.81 -2.03 7.39
N ALA A 54 17.23 -0.99 6.80
CA ALA A 54 17.70 -0.43 5.53
C ALA A 54 19.15 0.07 5.65
N ALA A 55 19.46 0.86 6.70
CA ALA A 55 20.82 1.35 6.93
C ALA A 55 21.85 0.20 7.10
N LYS A 56 21.46 -0.91 7.74
CA LYS A 56 22.32 -2.11 7.82
C LYS A 56 22.54 -2.74 6.45
N ARG A 57 21.48 -2.88 5.65
CA ARG A 57 21.58 -3.43 4.29
C ARG A 57 22.45 -2.56 3.40
N ASP A 58 22.32 -1.24 3.47
CA ASP A 58 23.14 -0.32 2.68
C ASP A 58 24.62 -0.43 3.09
N ALA A 59 24.91 -0.51 4.40
CA ALA A 59 26.27 -0.76 4.88
C ALA A 59 26.84 -2.12 4.41
N ASP A 60 26.00 -3.16 4.31
CA ASP A 60 26.39 -4.47 3.77
C ASP A 60 26.57 -4.45 2.24
N LEU A 61 25.92 -3.52 1.52
CA LEU A 61 25.98 -3.38 0.06
C LEU A 61 27.10 -2.46 -0.43
N GLU A 62 27.57 -1.50 0.37
CA GLU A 62 28.74 -0.66 0.06
C GLU A 62 29.98 -1.47 -0.40
N PRO A 63 30.36 -2.61 0.21
CA PRO A 63 31.46 -3.42 -0.30
C PRO A 63 31.15 -4.18 -1.60
N PHE A 64 29.88 -4.29 -2.03
CA PHE A 64 29.46 -5.00 -3.25
C PHE A 64 29.12 -4.06 -4.43
N ALA A 65 28.64 -2.85 -4.17
CA ALA A 65 28.28 -1.86 -5.19
C ALA A 65 29.46 -1.42 -6.06
N PHE A 66 30.68 -1.39 -5.51
CA PHE A 66 31.89 -1.11 -6.27
C PHE A 66 32.24 -2.21 -7.29
N ARG A 67 31.78 -3.46 -7.08
CA ARG A 67 32.08 -4.60 -7.96
C ARG A 67 31.04 -4.81 -9.06
N ALA A 68 29.78 -4.43 -8.82
CA ALA A 68 28.67 -4.65 -9.76
C ALA A 68 28.60 -3.62 -10.91
N SER A 69 29.28 -2.47 -10.82
CA SER A 69 29.29 -1.47 -11.91
C SER A 69 30.01 -1.94 -13.18
N SER A 70 30.76 -3.05 -13.13
CA SER A 70 31.58 -3.49 -14.27
C SER A 70 30.86 -4.45 -15.23
N GLU A 71 29.66 -4.95 -14.94
CA GLU A 71 29.11 -6.12 -15.65
C GLU A 71 27.63 -6.00 -16.04
N THR A 72 27.15 -4.79 -16.36
CA THR A 72 25.77 -4.64 -16.85
C THR A 72 25.68 -3.58 -17.94
N THR A 73 25.95 -4.01 -19.18
CA THR A 73 25.80 -3.21 -20.41
C THR A 73 24.32 -3.08 -20.82
N LEU A 74 23.43 -2.65 -19.92
CA LEU A 74 21.97 -2.55 -20.15
C LEU A 74 21.43 -1.10 -20.13
N SER A 75 22.28 -0.11 -20.38
CA SER A 75 21.85 1.29 -20.44
C SER A 75 21.39 1.65 -21.85
N THR A 76 20.09 1.86 -22.04
CA THR A 76 19.58 2.55 -23.24
C THR A 76 20.02 4.01 -23.20
N SER A 77 20.07 4.71 -24.35
CA SER A 77 20.49 6.13 -24.46
C SER A 77 19.74 7.10 -23.52
N ALA A 78 18.57 6.70 -23.00
CA ALA A 78 17.78 7.45 -22.04
C ALA A 78 18.17 7.22 -20.55
N GLY A 79 19.17 6.38 -20.25
CA GLY A 79 19.66 6.15 -18.88
C GLY A 79 18.76 5.27 -17.99
N HIS A 80 17.77 4.59 -18.57
CA HIS A 80 16.88 3.66 -17.86
C HIS A 80 17.24 2.22 -18.22
N VAL A 81 17.08 1.30 -17.26
CA VAL A 81 17.32 -0.13 -17.46
C VAL A 81 16.07 -0.75 -18.10
N ASN A 82 16.19 -1.28 -19.32
CA ASN A 82 15.08 -1.97 -19.98
C ASN A 82 15.21 -3.49 -19.81
N LEU A 83 14.42 -4.07 -18.91
CA LEU A 83 14.39 -5.51 -18.64
C LEU A 83 13.72 -6.32 -19.77
N PHE A 84 13.06 -5.65 -20.71
CA PHE A 84 12.27 -6.27 -21.78
C PHE A 84 12.90 -6.09 -23.16
N GLN A 85 14.14 -5.57 -23.23
CA GLN A 85 14.83 -5.30 -24.49
C GLN A 85 14.96 -6.55 -25.39
N ASP A 86 15.17 -7.72 -24.80
CA ASP A 86 15.29 -8.98 -25.54
C ASP A 86 13.93 -9.48 -26.06
N LEU A 87 12.86 -9.28 -25.28
CA LEU A 87 11.50 -9.62 -25.69
C LEU A 87 11.01 -8.67 -26.79
N GLU A 88 11.25 -7.36 -26.66
CA GLU A 88 10.92 -6.38 -27.70
C GLU A 88 11.65 -6.68 -29.01
N GLN A 89 12.91 -7.09 -28.96
CA GLN A 89 13.63 -7.53 -30.15
C GLN A 89 12.98 -8.77 -30.75
N ALA A 90 12.66 -9.79 -29.95
CA ALA A 90 11.99 -10.99 -30.44
C ALA A 90 10.62 -10.68 -31.07
N GLU A 91 9.83 -9.77 -30.50
CA GLU A 91 8.53 -9.36 -31.06
C GLU A 91 8.67 -8.53 -32.34
N ARG A 92 9.64 -7.61 -32.40
CA ARG A 92 9.96 -6.86 -33.62
C ARG A 92 10.36 -7.79 -34.77
N GLN A 93 11.07 -8.88 -34.48
CA GLN A 93 11.44 -9.89 -35.47
C GLN A 93 10.23 -10.71 -35.96
N ASN A 94 9.18 -10.82 -35.15
CA ASN A 94 7.91 -11.48 -35.51
C ASN A 94 6.91 -10.53 -36.17
N PHE A 95 7.16 -9.21 -36.15
CA PHE A 95 6.28 -8.22 -36.75
C PHE A 95 6.24 -8.39 -38.28
N GLY A 96 5.08 -8.80 -38.81
CA GLY A 96 4.86 -9.01 -40.24
C GLY A 96 5.05 -10.45 -40.73
N ARG A 97 5.44 -11.41 -39.86
CA ARG A 97 5.40 -12.84 -40.20
C ARG A 97 4.02 -13.38 -39.82
N GLY A 98 3.13 -13.53 -40.80
CA GLY A 98 1.83 -14.18 -40.61
C GLY A 98 1.98 -15.60 -40.09
N ASN A 99 1.03 -16.06 -39.27
CA ASN A 99 1.07 -17.39 -38.68
C ASN A 99 0.83 -18.46 -39.77
N LYS A 100 1.91 -19.13 -40.20
CA LYS A 100 1.86 -20.14 -41.28
C LYS A 100 0.94 -21.31 -40.95
N GLU A 101 0.87 -21.68 -39.68
CA GLU A 101 0.02 -22.79 -39.21
C GLU A 101 -1.47 -22.46 -39.39
N TYR A 102 -1.86 -21.19 -39.22
CA TYR A 102 -3.24 -20.73 -39.40
C TYR A 102 -3.70 -20.75 -40.86
N GLU A 103 -2.80 -20.43 -41.81
CA GLU A 103 -3.13 -20.49 -43.24
C GLU A 103 -3.25 -21.93 -43.74
N GLU A 104 -2.44 -22.85 -43.20
CA GLU A 104 -2.48 -24.28 -43.55
C GLU A 104 -3.73 -24.98 -43.02
N GLU A 105 -4.18 -24.67 -41.80
CA GLU A 105 -5.45 -25.20 -41.28
C GLU A 105 -6.65 -24.71 -42.09
N LYS A 106 -6.70 -23.42 -42.41
CA LYS A 106 -7.78 -22.85 -43.22
C LYS A 106 -7.85 -23.45 -44.63
N ARG A 107 -6.70 -23.85 -45.18
CA ARG A 107 -6.61 -24.54 -46.48
C ARG A 107 -7.05 -26.00 -46.40
N LYS A 108 -6.82 -26.67 -45.27
CA LYS A 108 -7.29 -28.05 -45.04
C LYS A 108 -8.80 -28.11 -44.76
N GLU A 109 -9.36 -27.08 -44.15
CA GLU A 109 -10.80 -27.00 -43.85
C GLU A 109 -11.64 -26.60 -45.09
N GLN A 110 -11.04 -25.93 -46.08
CA GLN A 110 -11.68 -25.58 -47.35
C GLN A 110 -11.57 -26.66 -48.45
N ALA A 111 -10.95 -27.81 -48.16
CA ALA A 111 -10.80 -28.94 -49.08
C ALA A 111 -11.79 -30.06 -48.74
#